data_AF-A0A919X301-F1
#
_entry.id   AF-A0A919X301-F1
#
_cell.length_a   1.000
_cell.length_b   1.000
_cell.length_c   1.000
_cell.angle_alpha   90.00
_cell.angle_beta   90.00
_cell.angle_gamma   90.00
#
_symmetry.space_group_name_H-M   'P 1'
#
loop_
_entity.id
_entity.type
_entity.pdbx_description
1 polymer ?
#
loop_
_entity_poly.entity_id
_entity_poly.type
_entity_poly.pdbx_seq_one_letter_code
_entity_poly.pdbx_strand_id
1 'polypeptide(L)'
;MPSAAKMKQAGVKRSDGVSMNMEQPHPGVDGRHRETYTYGLSGNKLQDYLNLSYCDALAYDILDARRIYIKQGVYPSEIRAGLLNAIRKNRELHFEKNIPIL
;
A
#
# COMPACT_ATOMS: atom_id res chain seq x y z
N MET A 1 -0.26 -0.57 -0.35
CA MET A 1 -1.34 -0.66 0.65
C MET A 1 -0.96 0.22 1.82
N PRO A 2 -1.92 0.91 2.46
CA PRO A 2 -1.64 1.78 3.59
C PRO A 2 -0.71 1.11 4.59
N SER A 3 0.30 1.85 5.07
CA SER A 3 1.31 1.27 5.96
C SER A 3 0.67 0.74 7.24
N ALA A 4 1.30 -0.25 7.88
CA ALA A 4 0.84 -0.77 9.17
C ALA A 4 0.74 0.35 10.23
N ALA A 5 1.63 1.35 10.17
CA ALA A 5 1.57 2.52 11.05
C ALA A 5 0.32 3.37 10.79
N LYS A 6 -0.06 3.58 9.53
CA LYS A 6 -1.30 4.29 9.16
C LYS A 6 -2.52 3.52 9.64
N MET A 7 -2.59 2.22 9.37
CA MET A 7 -3.72 1.37 9.77
C MET A 7 -3.86 1.26 11.30
N LYS A 8 -2.75 1.31 12.03
CA LYS A 8 -2.76 1.35 13.51
C LYS A 8 -3.47 2.60 14.07
N GLN A 9 -3.44 3.74 13.38
CA GLN A 9 -4.18 4.94 13.81
C GLN A 9 -5.71 4.71 13.84
N ALA A 10 -6.19 3.76 13.03
CA ALA A 10 -7.59 3.31 13.03
C ALA A 10 -7.85 2.08 13.91
N GLY A 11 -6.88 1.67 14.75
CA GLY A 11 -7.01 0.49 15.60
C GLY A 11 -6.89 -0.85 14.87
N VAL A 12 -6.47 -0.86 13.59
CA VAL A 12 -6.29 -2.10 12.82
C VAL A 12 -4.94 -2.73 13.17
N LYS A 13 -4.96 -4.00 13.59
CA LYS A 13 -3.73 -4.77 13.86
C LYS A 13 -3.00 -5.04 12.55
N ARG A 14 -1.68 -5.20 12.62
CA ARG A 14 -0.84 -5.51 11.45
C ARG A 14 -1.31 -6.77 10.70
N SER A 15 -1.76 -7.79 11.44
CA SER A 15 -2.29 -9.05 10.88
C SER A 15 -3.59 -8.88 10.10
N ASP A 16 -4.31 -7.78 10.34
CA ASP A 16 -5.67 -7.56 9.85
C ASP A 16 -5.68 -6.52 8.72
N GLY A 17 -4.51 -6.16 8.19
CA GLY A 17 -4.36 -5.24 7.07
C GLY A 17 -4.26 -5.97 5.74
N VAL A 18 -4.66 -5.30 4.66
CA VAL A 18 -4.45 -5.81 3.30
C VAL A 18 -3.00 -5.60 2.88
N SER A 19 -2.33 -6.64 2.41
CA SER A 19 -0.98 -6.57 1.85
C SER A 19 -0.95 -7.09 0.41
N MET A 20 0.08 -6.67 -0.32
CA MET A 20 0.41 -7.23 -1.62
C MET A 20 1.91 -7.50 -1.69
N ASN A 21 2.29 -8.66 -2.22
CA ASN A 21 3.67 -8.93 -2.57
C ASN A 21 3.95 -8.26 -3.92
N MET A 22 5.13 -7.67 -4.05
CA MET A 22 5.63 -7.14 -5.30
C MET A 22 6.94 -7.83 -5.63
N GLU A 23 7.11 -8.20 -6.90
CA GLU A 23 8.39 -8.70 -7.39
C GLU A 23 9.46 -7.61 -7.26
N GLN A 24 10.67 -7.98 -6.86
CA GLN A 24 11.78 -7.06 -6.67
C GLN A 24 13.10 -7.72 -7.10
N PRO A 25 14.11 -6.94 -7.57
CA PRO A 25 15.40 -7.49 -7.97
C PRO A 25 16.09 -8.28 -6.84
N HIS A 26 16.63 -9.45 -7.17
CA HIS A 26 17.40 -10.26 -6.22
C HIS A 26 18.85 -9.75 -6.09
N PRO A 27 19.44 -9.69 -4.88
CA PRO A 27 18.88 -10.10 -3.59
C PRO A 27 17.97 -9.05 -2.94
N GLY A 28 16.77 -9.48 -2.54
CA GLY A 28 15.88 -8.74 -1.65
C GLY A 28 16.18 -9.07 -0.18
N VAL A 29 16.30 -8.04 0.67
CA VAL A 29 16.58 -8.19 2.13
C VAL A 29 15.31 -8.06 2.98
N ASP A 30 14.22 -7.56 2.40
CA ASP A 30 12.94 -7.36 3.08
C ASP A 30 11.79 -7.68 2.11
N GLY A 31 10.60 -7.98 2.63
CA GLY A 31 9.41 -8.32 1.83
C GLY A 31 8.80 -7.11 1.10
N ARG A 32 9.22 -5.88 1.42
CA ARG A 32 8.72 -4.66 0.78
C ARG A 32 9.64 -4.22 -0.36
N HIS A 33 9.05 -3.95 -1.52
CA HIS A 33 9.81 -3.45 -2.66
C HIS A 33 10.47 -2.10 -2.35
N ARG A 34 11.79 -2.03 -2.51
CA ARG A 34 12.63 -0.85 -2.15
C ARG A 34 12.32 0.46 -2.89
N GLU A 35 11.64 0.40 -4.03
CA GLU A 35 11.25 1.59 -4.80
C GLU A 35 9.92 2.17 -4.31
N THR A 36 9.23 1.50 -3.38
CA THR A 36 8.02 2.07 -2.78
C THR A 36 8.39 3.27 -1.93
N TYR A 37 7.64 4.36 -2.06
CA TYR A 37 7.80 5.58 -1.27
C TYR A 37 7.79 5.31 0.23
N THR A 38 7.00 4.32 0.62
CA THR A 38 6.81 3.91 2.01
C THR A 38 7.90 2.99 2.56
N TYR A 39 8.92 2.65 1.76
CA TYR A 39 10.11 1.93 2.23
C TYR A 39 10.99 2.82 3.11
N GLY A 40 11.26 2.38 4.34
CA GLY A 40 12.15 3.09 5.27
C GLY A 40 11.68 4.49 5.69
N LEU A 41 10.38 4.79 5.59
CA LEU A 41 9.82 6.10 5.99
C LEU A 41 10.21 6.48 7.42
N SER A 42 10.75 7.68 7.57
CA SER A 42 11.11 8.28 8.86
C SER A 42 11.00 9.81 8.81
N GLY A 43 11.08 10.45 9.98
CA GLY A 43 11.05 11.92 10.10
C GLY A 43 9.79 12.56 9.53
N ASN A 44 9.95 13.73 8.90
CA ASN A 44 8.83 14.51 8.35
C ASN A 44 8.05 13.75 7.28
N LYS A 45 8.73 12.97 6.42
CA LYS A 45 8.06 12.17 5.37
C LYS A 45 7.09 11.15 5.96
N LEU A 46 7.46 10.52 7.09
CA LEU A 46 6.56 9.62 7.78
C LEU A 46 5.33 10.37 8.30
N GLN A 47 5.52 11.55 8.88
CA GLN A 47 4.41 12.36 9.40
C GLN A 47 3.49 12.83 8.27
N ASP A 48 4.04 13.33 7.16
CA ASP A 48 3.28 13.74 5.99
C ASP A 48 2.39 12.60 5.47
N TYR A 49 2.97 11.39 5.35
CA TYR A 49 2.22 10.20 4.96
C TYR A 49 1.15 9.82 5.99
N LEU A 50 1.46 9.88 7.29
CA LEU A 50 0.51 9.57 8.36
C LEU A 50 -0.62 10.59 8.46
N ASN A 51 -0.43 11.81 7.96
CA ASN A 51 -1.46 12.87 7.91
C ASN A 51 -2.43 12.73 6.73
N LEU A 52 -2.13 11.89 5.73
CA LEU A 52 -3.06 11.61 4.63
C LEU A 52 -4.39 11.03 5.15
N SER A 53 -5.48 11.24 4.42
CA SER A 53 -6.69 10.43 4.66
C SER A 53 -6.40 8.95 4.36
N TYR A 54 -7.23 8.02 4.85
CA TYR A 54 -7.03 6.60 4.55
C TYR A 54 -7.24 6.30 3.05
N CYS A 55 -8.18 7.00 2.41
CA CYS A 55 -8.39 6.95 0.96
C CYS A 55 -7.15 7.46 0.22
N ASP A 56 -6.59 8.61 0.61
CA ASP A 56 -5.40 9.18 -0.03
C ASP A 56 -4.18 8.27 0.16
N ALA A 57 -3.98 7.71 1.36
CA ALA A 57 -2.90 6.77 1.62
C ALA A 57 -3.01 5.51 0.74
N LEU A 58 -4.23 4.97 0.58
CA LEU A 58 -4.47 3.82 -0.30
C LEU A 58 -4.20 4.17 -1.77
N ALA A 59 -4.73 5.30 -2.24
CA ALA A 59 -4.52 5.78 -3.61
C ALA A 59 -3.04 6.01 -3.88
N TYR A 60 -2.33 6.66 -2.95
CA TYR A 60 -0.89 6.91 -3.03
C TYR A 60 -0.12 5.62 -3.23
N ASP A 61 -0.33 4.62 -2.37
CA ASP A 61 0.43 3.37 -2.45
C ASP A 61 0.08 2.53 -3.70
N ILE A 62 -1.17 2.58 -4.17
CA ILE A 62 -1.58 1.92 -5.43
C ILE A 62 -0.89 2.57 -6.63
N LEU A 63 -0.90 3.90 -6.69
CA LEU A 63 -0.28 4.65 -7.78
C LEU A 63 1.24 4.47 -7.79
N ASP A 64 1.85 4.42 -6.61
CA ASP A 64 3.28 4.16 -6.44
C ASP A 64 3.66 2.75 -6.94
N ALA A 65 2.91 1.72 -6.51
CA ALA A 65 3.09 0.35 -7.02
C ALA A 65 2.91 0.25 -8.54
N ARG A 66 1.85 0.88 -9.08
CA ARG A 66 1.60 0.95 -10.53
C ARG A 66 2.77 1.61 -11.26
N ARG A 67 3.28 2.73 -10.75
CA ARG A 67 4.42 3.44 -11.33
C ARG A 67 5.67 2.55 -11.38
N ILE A 68 5.95 1.80 -10.32
CA ILE A 68 7.07 0.87 -10.23
C ILE A 68 6.94 -0.22 -11.31
N TYR A 69 5.78 -0.88 -11.39
CA TYR A 69 5.55 -1.93 -12.39
C TYR A 69 5.70 -1.41 -13.83
N ILE A 70 5.17 -0.22 -14.13
CA ILE A 70 5.32 0.42 -15.45
C ILE A 70 6.79 0.75 -15.73
N LYS A 71 7.50 1.35 -14.76
CA LYS A 71 8.92 1.71 -14.88
C LYS A 71 9.79 0.49 -15.17
N GLN A 72 9.45 -0.66 -14.60
CA GLN A 72 10.19 -1.91 -14.75
C GLN A 72 9.73 -2.75 -15.96
N GLY A 73 8.74 -2.28 -16.74
CA GLY A 73 8.23 -3.02 -17.90
C GLY A 73 7.39 -4.25 -17.58
N VAL A 74 6.94 -4.40 -16.34
CA VAL A 74 6.22 -5.57 -15.80
C VAL A 74 4.81 -5.20 -15.35
N TYR A 75 4.01 -4.64 -16.26
CA TYR A 75 2.61 -4.23 -16.00
C TYR A 75 1.57 -4.94 -16.89
N PRO A 76 1.50 -6.28 -16.87
CA PRO A 76 0.47 -7.02 -17.61
C PRO A 76 -0.90 -6.98 -16.91
N SER A 77 -1.92 -7.58 -17.51
CA SER A 77 -3.29 -7.58 -16.99
C SER A 77 -3.43 -8.16 -15.58
N GLU A 78 -2.60 -9.13 -15.22
CA GLU A 78 -2.57 -9.78 -13.91
C GLU A 78 -2.16 -8.81 -12.81
N ILE A 79 -1.17 -7.95 -13.08
CA ILE A 79 -0.74 -6.91 -12.14
C ILE A 79 -1.85 -5.86 -11.96
N ARG A 80 -2.49 -5.45 -13.06
CA ARG A 80 -3.65 -4.55 -13.00
C ARG A 80 -4.79 -5.17 -12.16
N ALA A 81 -5.10 -6.44 -12.37
CA ALA A 81 -6.11 -7.16 -11.61
C ALA A 81 -5.73 -7.27 -10.12
N GLY A 82 -4.46 -7.51 -9.80
CA GLY A 82 -3.94 -7.53 -8.44
C GLY A 82 -4.11 -6.20 -7.71
N LEU A 83 -3.79 -5.08 -8.35
CA LEU A 83 -4.01 -3.74 -7.81
C LEU A 83 -5.49 -3.44 -7.56
N LEU A 84 -6.36 -3.78 -8.51
CA LEU A 84 -7.82 -3.62 -8.35
C LEU A 84 -8.37 -4.48 -7.21
N ASN A 85 -7.90 -5.72 -7.08
CA ASN A 85 -8.29 -6.61 -6.00
C ASN A 85 -7.84 -6.06 -4.63
N ALA A 86 -6.67 -5.43 -4.57
CA ALA A 86 -6.17 -4.80 -3.36
C ALA A 86 -7.06 -3.62 -2.93
N ILE A 87 -7.50 -2.77 -3.88
CA ILE A 87 -8.48 -1.70 -3.61
C ILE A 87 -9.79 -2.30 -3.07
N ARG A 88 -10.33 -3.30 -3.77
CA ARG A 88 -11.59 -3.97 -3.39
C ARG A 88 -11.52 -4.56 -1.98
N LYS A 89 -10.45 -5.28 -1.65
CA LYS A 89 -10.25 -5.87 -0.32
C LYS A 89 -10.16 -4.80 0.78
N ASN A 90 -9.49 -3.67 0.52
CA ASN A 90 -9.43 -2.59 1.51
C ASN A 90 -10.81 -1.98 1.75
N ARG A 91 -11.60 -1.80 0.68
CA ARG A 91 -12.98 -1.34 0.82
C ARG A 91 -13.79 -2.33 1.65
N GLU A 92 -13.84 -3.59 1.27
CA GLU A 92 -14.64 -4.61 1.96
C GLU A 92 -14.26 -4.73 3.46
N LEU A 93 -12.96 -4.81 3.76
CA LEU A 93 -12.47 -5.05 5.13
C LEU A 93 -12.64 -3.86 6.08
N HIS A 94 -12.68 -2.64 5.54
CA HIS A 94 -12.64 -1.42 6.35
C HIS A 94 -13.89 -0.55 6.23
N PHE A 95 -14.74 -0.81 5.24
CA PHE A 95 -16.11 -0.27 5.16
C PHE A 95 -16.94 -0.70 6.37
N GLU A 96 -16.84 -1.96 6.80
CA GLU A 96 -17.52 -2.47 8.01
C GLU A 96 -17.00 -1.83 9.32
N LYS A 97 -15.79 -1.26 9.30
CA LYS A 97 -15.15 -0.65 10.48
C LYS A 97 -15.36 0.87 10.58
N ASN A 98 -16.22 1.46 9.73
CA ASN A 98 -16.41 2.91 9.59
C ASN A 98 -15.09 3.67 9.32
N ILE A 99 -14.07 3.01 8.78
CA ILE A 99 -12.86 3.68 8.33
C ILE A 99 -13.17 4.14 6.89
N PRO A 100 -13.16 5.45 6.60
CA PRO A 100 -13.48 5.95 5.26
C PRO A 100 -12.30 5.65 4.33
N ILE A 101 -12.32 4.44 3.74
CA ILE A 101 -11.36 4.03 2.72
C ILE A 101 -11.92 4.23 1.30
N LEU A 102 -13.22 4.53 1.18
CA LEU A 102 -13.89 5.16 0.05
C LEU A 102 -15.07 6.00 0.56
#